data_AF-A0A1B9GX30-F1
#
_entry.id   AF-A0A1B9GX30-F1
#
_cell.length_a   1.000
_cell.length_b   1.000
_cell.length_c   1.000
_cell.angle_alpha   90.00
_cell.angle_beta   90.00
_cell.angle_gamma   90.00
#
_symmetry.space_group_name_H-M   'P 1'
#
loop_
_entity.id
_entity.type
_entity.pdbx_description
1 polymer ?
#
loop_
_entity_poly.entity_id
_entity_poly.type
_entity_poly.pdbx_seq_one_letter_code
_entity_poly.pdbx_strand_id
1 'polypeptide(L)'
;MPSITKMIFGNGPLGPSFAPWIRQRPGLQKYWARWSNFYKNAAGYRQKGYVYDDLIPEENDVVQKAISRLSDQQKYDRVFRLRRGLVQSMGHKNLPKEQWTPADKDVRYLTPLIEQVVAEEAERAEWDNMVVERLKEHKEGKRNIFTKREGKY
;
A
#
# COMPACT_ATOMS: atom_id res chain seq x y z
N MET A 1 11.75 -13.73 1.73
CA MET A 1 10.67 -13.46 2.70
C MET A 1 10.65 -11.97 2.97
N PRO A 2 9.50 -11.26 2.91
CA PRO A 2 9.45 -9.87 3.38
C PRO A 2 9.92 -9.85 4.84
N SER A 3 10.74 -8.87 5.23
CA SER A 3 11.17 -8.76 6.63
C SER A 3 9.95 -8.58 7.54
N ILE A 4 10.00 -9.10 8.77
CA ILE A 4 8.91 -8.96 9.76
C ILE A 4 8.56 -7.47 9.96
N THR A 5 9.56 -6.58 9.89
CA THR A 5 9.38 -5.13 9.96
C THR A 5 8.50 -4.59 8.81
N LYS A 6 8.68 -5.07 7.58
CA LYS A 6 7.85 -4.70 6.42
C LYS A 6 6.42 -5.26 6.51
N MET A 7 6.20 -6.32 7.29
CA MET A 7 4.87 -6.90 7.53
C MET A 7 4.09 -6.17 8.64
N ILE A 8 4.76 -5.74 9.71
CA ILE A 8 4.09 -5.17 10.88
C ILE A 8 3.92 -3.66 10.76
N PHE A 9 4.84 -2.97 10.09
CA PHE A 9 4.79 -1.52 9.89
C PHE A 9 4.88 -1.23 8.39
N GLY A 10 3.74 -1.37 7.71
CA GLY A 10 3.61 -0.92 6.33
C GLY A 10 3.73 0.61 6.30
N ASN A 11 4.89 1.12 5.95
CA ASN A 11 5.11 2.55 5.73
C ASN A 11 4.47 2.94 4.38
N GLY A 12 3.17 3.23 4.39
CA GLY A 12 2.45 3.65 3.19
C GLY A 12 0.93 3.77 3.39
N PRO A 13 0.21 4.20 2.34
CA PRO A 13 -1.24 4.47 2.39
C PRO A 13 -2.11 3.23 2.64
N LEU A 14 -1.54 2.02 2.57
CA LEU A 14 -2.25 0.76 2.83
C LEU A 14 -2.26 0.35 4.31
N GLY A 15 -1.50 1.04 5.16
CA GLY A 15 -1.38 0.75 6.58
C GLY A 15 -0.64 -0.56 6.91
N PRO A 16 -0.46 -0.87 8.21
CA PRO A 16 0.17 -2.10 8.66
C PRO A 16 -0.67 -3.34 8.31
N SER A 17 -0.01 -4.43 7.86
CA SER A 17 -0.73 -5.62 7.39
C SER A 17 -0.13 -6.93 7.89
N PHE A 18 -0.84 -7.58 8.81
CA PHE A 18 -0.51 -8.96 9.24
C PHE A 18 -0.90 -10.03 8.20
N ALA A 19 -1.51 -9.65 7.07
CA ALA A 19 -2.01 -10.60 6.09
C ALA A 19 -0.93 -11.54 5.53
N PRO A 20 0.29 -11.10 5.18
CA PRO A 20 1.35 -12.00 4.71
C PRO A 20 1.74 -13.07 5.74
N TRP A 21 1.74 -12.72 7.03
CA TRP A 21 2.02 -13.66 8.12
C TRP A 21 0.87 -14.66 8.32
N ILE A 22 -0.39 -14.20 8.28
CA ILE A 22 -1.56 -15.07 8.40
C ILE A 22 -1.62 -16.08 7.24
N ARG A 23 -1.31 -15.65 6.01
CA ARG A 23 -1.34 -16.52 4.81
C ARG A 23 -0.34 -17.67 4.87
N GLN A 24 0.75 -17.54 5.64
CA GLN A 24 1.74 -18.62 5.81
C GLN A 24 1.22 -19.79 6.67
N ARG A 25 0.14 -19.58 7.44
CA ARG A 25 -0.40 -20.57 8.38
C ARG A 25 -1.80 -21.03 7.91
N PRO A 26 -1.96 -22.22 7.29
CA PRO A 26 -3.21 -22.64 6.68
C PRO A 26 -4.42 -22.70 7.63
N GLY A 27 -4.23 -23.17 8.87
CA GLY A 27 -5.32 -23.24 9.87
C GLY A 27 -5.80 -21.85 10.30
N LEU A 28 -4.85 -20.95 10.55
CA LEU A 28 -5.13 -19.57 10.92
C LEU A 28 -5.77 -18.80 9.76
N GLN A 29 -5.29 -19.01 8.54
CA GLN A 29 -5.85 -18.42 7.33
C GLN A 29 -7.32 -18.82 7.13
N LYS A 30 -7.67 -20.10 7.29
CA LYS A 30 -9.06 -20.56 7.18
C LYS A 30 -9.96 -19.93 8.24
N TYR A 31 -9.48 -19.84 9.49
CA TYR A 31 -10.22 -19.18 10.57
C TYR A 31 -10.50 -17.70 10.24
N TRP A 32 -9.46 -16.94 9.91
CA TRP A 32 -9.60 -15.51 9.59
C TRP A 32 -10.32 -15.23 8.27
N ALA A 33 -10.28 -16.14 7.29
CA ALA A 33 -11.00 -15.98 6.04
C ALA A 33 -12.53 -15.89 6.26
N ARG A 34 -13.07 -16.67 7.20
CA ARG A 34 -14.51 -16.62 7.56
C ARG A 34 -14.89 -15.25 8.12
N TRP A 35 -14.10 -14.76 9.08
CA TRP A 35 -14.29 -13.44 9.68
C TRP A 35 -14.09 -12.31 8.68
N SER A 36 -13.09 -12.42 7.80
CA SER A 36 -12.82 -11.43 6.75
C SER A 36 -13.99 -11.34 5.76
N ASN A 37 -14.54 -12.47 5.33
CA ASN A 37 -15.69 -12.50 4.42
C ASN A 37 -16.95 -11.91 5.09
N PHE A 38 -17.18 -12.25 6.37
CA PHE A 38 -18.26 -11.64 7.15
C PHE A 38 -18.12 -10.12 7.22
N TYR A 39 -16.93 -9.62 7.58
CA TYR A 39 -16.65 -8.20 7.67
C TYR A 39 -16.86 -7.47 6.34
N LYS A 40 -16.36 -8.03 5.22
CA LYS A 40 -16.55 -7.45 3.88
C LYS A 40 -18.02 -7.32 3.50
N ASN A 41 -18.85 -8.29 3.88
CA ASN A 41 -20.29 -8.24 3.64
C ASN A 41 -20.99 -7.23 4.56
N ALA A 42 -20.58 -7.15 5.83
CA ALA A 42 -21.11 -6.21 6.80
C ALA A 42 -20.75 -4.75 6.50
N ALA A 43 -19.57 -4.50 5.92
CA ALA A 43 -19.10 -3.16 5.57
C ALA A 43 -19.96 -2.45 4.50
N GLY A 44 -20.78 -3.17 3.75
CA GLY A 44 -21.83 -2.59 2.89
C GLY A 44 -21.35 -1.85 1.63
N TYR A 45 -20.05 -1.65 1.41
CA TYR A 45 -19.53 -0.93 0.23
C TYR A 45 -19.96 -1.57 -1.10
N ARG A 46 -20.09 -2.90 -1.14
CA ARG A 46 -20.59 -3.64 -2.33
C ARG A 46 -22.04 -3.32 -2.65
N GLN A 47 -22.85 -2.96 -1.66
CA GLN A 47 -24.26 -2.57 -1.84
C GLN A 47 -24.40 -1.19 -2.50
N LYS A 48 -23.40 -0.33 -2.32
CA LYS A 48 -23.24 0.94 -3.06
C LYS A 48 -22.52 0.77 -4.39
N GLY A 49 -22.04 -0.45 -4.67
CA GLY A 49 -21.44 -0.79 -5.94
C GLY A 49 -19.97 -0.39 -6.07
N TYR A 50 -19.29 -0.21 -4.94
CA TYR A 50 -17.86 -0.01 -4.86
C TYR A 50 -17.10 -1.34 -4.92
N VAL A 51 -15.81 -1.23 -5.23
CA VAL A 51 -14.78 -2.26 -5.00
C VAL A 51 -13.94 -1.81 -3.79
N TYR A 52 -13.31 -2.74 -3.08
CA TYR A 52 -12.55 -2.41 -1.87
C TYR A 52 -11.49 -1.31 -2.09
N ASP A 53 -10.79 -1.33 -3.22
CA ASP A 53 -9.74 -0.36 -3.55
C ASP A 53 -10.28 1.05 -3.87
N ASP A 54 -11.60 1.22 -4.04
CA ASP A 54 -12.23 2.53 -4.17
C ASP A 54 -12.35 3.24 -2.80
N LEU A 55 -12.16 2.52 -1.69
CA LEU A 55 -12.24 3.06 -0.31
C LEU A 55 -10.90 3.61 0.20
N ILE A 56 -9.82 3.45 -0.57
CA ILE A 56 -8.49 3.93 -0.21
C ILE A 56 -8.47 5.46 -0.39
N PRO A 57 -8.05 6.24 0.62
CA PRO A 57 -7.97 7.70 0.52
C PRO A 57 -6.98 8.09 -0.59
N GLU A 58 -7.39 9.02 -1.45
CA GLU A 58 -6.62 9.42 -2.62
C GLU A 58 -5.77 10.67 -2.37
N GLU A 59 -5.89 11.32 -1.21
CA GLU A 59 -5.16 12.53 -0.80
C GLU A 59 -3.69 12.26 -0.42
N ASN A 60 -3.09 11.21 -1.01
CA ASN A 60 -1.71 10.82 -0.81
C ASN A 60 -0.99 10.74 -2.17
N ASP A 61 0.18 11.36 -2.29
CA ASP A 61 0.99 11.41 -3.51
C ASP A 61 1.28 10.01 -4.07
N VAL A 62 1.50 9.01 -3.21
CA VAL A 62 1.70 7.62 -3.60
C VAL A 62 0.48 7.06 -4.33
N VAL A 63 -0.71 7.33 -3.79
CA VAL A 63 -1.98 6.84 -4.35
C VAL A 63 -2.29 7.58 -5.64
N GLN A 64 -2.05 8.89 -5.71
CA GLN A 64 -2.20 9.67 -6.94
C GLN A 64 -1.27 9.16 -8.06
N LYS A 65 -0.02 8.87 -7.73
CA LYS A 65 0.94 8.25 -8.67
C LYS A 65 0.52 6.83 -9.07
N ALA A 66 -0.11 6.06 -8.18
CA ALA A 66 -0.67 4.76 -8.53
C ALA A 66 -1.91 4.88 -9.45
N ILE A 67 -2.78 5.86 -9.21
CA ILE A 67 -3.96 6.13 -10.06
C ILE A 67 -3.52 6.57 -11.46
N SER A 68 -2.47 7.39 -11.58
CA SER A 68 -1.98 7.85 -12.89
C SER A 68 -1.47 6.69 -13.76
N ARG A 69 -0.98 5.60 -13.16
CA ARG A 69 -0.51 4.37 -13.83
C ARG A 69 -1.63 3.44 -14.29
N LEU A 70 -2.85 3.59 -13.79
CA LEU A 70 -3.97 2.76 -14.22
C LEU A 70 -4.23 2.92 -15.72
N SER A 71 -4.73 1.87 -16.35
CA SER A 71 -5.27 1.96 -17.71
C SER A 71 -6.45 2.93 -17.74
N ASP A 72 -6.68 3.56 -18.88
CA ASP A 72 -7.76 4.55 -19.02
C ASP A 72 -9.13 3.91 -18.75
N GLN A 73 -9.35 2.67 -19.19
CA GLN A 73 -10.56 1.92 -18.88
C GLN A 73 -10.78 1.78 -17.37
N GLN A 74 -9.76 1.35 -16.62
CA GLN A 74 -9.87 1.21 -15.16
C GLN A 74 -10.12 2.54 -14.46
N LYS A 75 -9.51 3.63 -14.95
CA LYS A 75 -9.77 4.99 -14.44
C LYS A 75 -11.24 5.38 -14.65
N TYR A 76 -11.78 5.19 -15.85
CA TYR A 76 -13.18 5.47 -16.14
C TYR A 76 -14.13 4.63 -15.28
N ASP A 77 -13.88 3.33 -15.17
CA ASP A 77 -14.69 2.42 -14.36
C ASP A 77 -14.67 2.81 -12.87
N ARG A 78 -13.50 3.22 -12.34
CA ARG A 78 -13.35 3.74 -10.98
C ARG A 78 -14.19 5.00 -10.77
N VAL A 79 -14.05 5.99 -11.65
CA VAL A 79 -14.81 7.26 -11.56
C VAL A 79 -16.32 7.00 -11.65
N PHE A 80 -16.75 6.07 -12.50
CA PHE A 80 -18.15 5.67 -12.59
C PHE A 80 -18.67 5.08 -11.27
N ARG A 81 -17.93 4.14 -10.65
CA ARG A 81 -18.32 3.55 -9.35
C ARG A 81 -18.38 4.60 -8.25
N LEU A 82 -17.38 5.48 -8.18
CA LEU A 82 -17.31 6.58 -7.21
C LEU A 82 -18.52 7.51 -7.32
N ARG A 83 -18.83 7.99 -8.52
CA ARG A 83 -20.00 8.85 -8.77
C ARG A 83 -21.31 8.14 -8.44
N ARG A 84 -21.45 6.88 -8.85
CA ARG A 84 -22.65 6.07 -8.55
C ARG A 84 -22.87 5.97 -7.05
N GLY A 85 -21.86 5.57 -6.30
CA GLY A 85 -22.00 5.40 -4.85
C GLY A 85 -22.20 6.72 -4.10
N LEU A 86 -21.66 7.84 -4.58
CA LEU A 86 -21.93 9.17 -4.04
C LEU A 86 -23.42 9.53 -4.17
N VAL A 87 -24.02 9.32 -5.35
CA VAL A 87 -25.45 9.55 -5.59
C VAL A 87 -26.31 8.68 -4.66
N GLN A 88 -25.95 7.40 -4.50
CA GLN A 88 -26.66 6.49 -3.58
C GLN A 88 -26.54 6.93 -2.12
N SER A 89 -25.37 7.43 -1.73
CA SER A 89 -25.15 7.97 -0.39
C SER A 89 -25.98 9.23 -0.13
N MET A 90 -26.05 10.14 -1.10
CA MET A 90 -26.88 11.34 -1.03
C MET A 90 -28.38 11.01 -0.93
N GLY A 91 -28.83 9.98 -1.65
CA GLY A 91 -30.21 9.50 -1.58
C GLY A 91 -30.53 8.61 -0.37
N HIS A 92 -29.55 8.32 0.50
CA HIS A 92 -29.66 7.35 1.60
C HIS A 92 -30.27 6.00 1.18
N LYS A 93 -29.97 5.55 -0.04
CA LYS A 93 -30.50 4.31 -0.62
C LYS A 93 -29.37 3.42 -1.10
N ASN A 94 -29.61 2.12 -1.06
CA ASN A 94 -28.70 1.14 -1.66
C ASN A 94 -29.10 0.88 -3.11
N LEU A 95 -28.17 0.34 -3.91
CA LEU A 95 -28.49 -0.13 -5.24
C LEU A 95 -29.43 -1.35 -5.17
N PRO A 96 -30.18 -1.64 -6.25
CA PRO A 96 -30.83 -2.94 -6.43
C PRO A 96 -29.81 -4.08 -6.27
N LYS A 97 -30.23 -5.21 -5.72
CA LYS A 97 -29.35 -6.32 -5.32
C LYS A 97 -28.57 -6.91 -6.51
N GLU A 98 -29.16 -6.84 -7.70
CA GLU A 98 -28.60 -7.31 -8.97
C GLU A 98 -27.39 -6.46 -9.40
N GLN A 99 -27.31 -5.22 -8.94
CA GLN A 99 -26.24 -4.27 -9.27
C GLN A 99 -25.14 -4.20 -8.21
N TRP A 100 -25.25 -4.99 -7.15
CA TRP A 100 -24.22 -5.08 -6.12
C TRP A 100 -22.96 -5.70 -6.70
N THR A 101 -21.79 -5.24 -6.24
CA THR A 101 -20.53 -5.84 -6.66
C THR A 101 -20.47 -7.28 -6.15
N PRO A 102 -20.41 -8.30 -7.03
CA PRO A 102 -20.27 -9.68 -6.57
C PRO A 102 -18.89 -9.88 -5.96
N ALA A 103 -18.77 -10.86 -5.07
CA ALA A 103 -17.51 -11.13 -4.37
C ALA A 103 -16.34 -11.41 -5.32
N ASP A 104 -16.61 -12.02 -6.48
CA ASP A 104 -15.60 -12.36 -7.48
C ASP A 104 -15.05 -11.15 -8.23
N LYS A 105 -15.85 -10.08 -8.36
CA LYS A 105 -15.43 -8.81 -9.01
C LYS A 105 -14.78 -7.85 -8.03
N ASP A 106 -14.79 -8.13 -6.72
CA ASP A 106 -14.13 -7.32 -5.70
C ASP A 106 -12.61 -7.60 -5.68
N VAL A 107 -11.94 -7.20 -6.76
CA VAL A 107 -10.51 -7.43 -7.01
C VAL A 107 -9.70 -6.20 -6.63
N ARG A 108 -8.51 -6.43 -6.08
CA ARG A 108 -7.54 -5.41 -5.68
C ARG A 108 -6.76 -4.89 -6.88
N TYR A 109 -7.36 -3.96 -7.63
CA TYR A 109 -6.79 -3.42 -8.87
C TYR A 109 -5.75 -2.30 -8.66
N LEU A 110 -5.84 -1.56 -7.54
CA LEU A 110 -4.98 -0.41 -7.24
C LEU A 110 -3.86 -0.79 -6.25
N THR A 111 -4.15 -1.67 -5.28
CA THR A 111 -3.20 -2.18 -4.29
C THR A 111 -1.84 -2.58 -4.89
N PRO A 112 -1.75 -3.39 -5.97
CA PRO A 112 -0.45 -3.79 -6.52
C PRO A 112 0.36 -2.61 -7.09
N LEU A 113 -0.32 -1.60 -7.67
CA LEU A 113 0.35 -0.41 -8.17
C LEU A 113 0.86 0.47 -7.03
N ILE A 114 0.10 0.57 -5.93
CA ILE A 114 0.56 1.26 -4.71
C ILE A 114 1.81 0.57 -4.16
N GLU A 115 1.81 -0.75 -4.03
CA GLU A 115 2.98 -1.50 -3.53
C GLU A 115 4.23 -1.27 -4.39
N GLN A 116 4.08 -1.15 -5.72
CA GLN A 116 5.17 -0.80 -6.63
C GLN A 116 5.69 0.61 -6.37
N VAL A 117 4.81 1.61 -6.26
CA VAL A 117 5.21 3.00 -6.00
C VAL A 117 5.92 3.13 -4.65
N VAL A 118 5.39 2.50 -3.59
CA VAL A 118 6.01 2.50 -2.26
C VAL A 118 7.39 1.85 -2.31
N ALA A 119 7.56 0.77 -3.07
CA ALA A 119 8.86 0.11 -3.23
C ALA A 119 9.87 1.02 -3.96
N GLU A 120 9.46 1.71 -5.03
CA GLU A 120 10.30 2.67 -5.75
C GLU A 120 10.73 3.84 -4.85
N GLU A 121 9.84 4.36 -4.02
CA GLU A 121 10.15 5.47 -3.10
C GLU A 121 11.08 5.04 -1.97
N ALA A 122 10.88 3.83 -1.44
CA ALA A 122 11.80 3.24 -0.46
C ALA A 122 13.19 3.04 -1.07
N GLU A 123 13.26 2.49 -2.27
CA GLU A 123 14.52 2.35 -3.00
C GLU A 123 15.18 3.71 -3.23
N ARG A 124 14.45 4.72 -3.73
CA ARG A 124 14.98 6.07 -3.91
C ARG A 124 15.54 6.66 -2.61
N ALA A 125 14.81 6.51 -1.50
CA ALA A 125 15.26 6.99 -0.20
C ALA A 125 16.52 6.25 0.30
N GLU A 126 16.64 4.96 0.03
CA GLU A 126 17.85 4.18 0.32
C GLU A 126 19.04 4.67 -0.51
N TRP A 127 18.84 4.94 -1.80
CA TRP A 127 19.88 5.49 -2.70
C TRP A 127 20.33 6.89 -2.29
N ASP A 128 19.40 7.78 -1.93
CA ASP A 128 19.71 9.15 -1.52
C ASP A 128 20.53 9.19 -0.21
N ASN A 129 20.32 8.22 0.67
CA ASN A 129 21.05 8.08 1.93
C ASN A 129 22.25 7.13 1.86
N MET A 130 22.59 6.61 0.68
CA MET A 130 23.69 5.66 0.52
C MET A 130 25.03 6.37 0.72
N VAL A 131 25.72 6.03 1.81
CA VAL A 131 27.07 6.54 2.09
C VAL A 131 28.10 5.63 1.44
N VAL A 132 28.91 6.17 0.53
CA VAL A 132 30.05 5.42 -0.06
C VAL A 132 31.15 5.27 0.99
N GLU A 133 31.45 4.04 1.40
CA GLU A 133 32.45 3.72 2.44
C GLU A 133 33.81 4.38 2.18
N ARG A 134 34.30 4.32 0.93
CA ARG A 134 35.55 5.00 0.53
C ARG A 134 35.52 6.51 0.77
N LEU A 135 34.39 7.18 0.50
CA LEU A 135 34.24 8.61 0.75
C LEU A 135 34.14 8.91 2.25
N LYS A 136 33.57 7.99 3.03
CA LYS A 136 33.52 8.06 4.48
C LYS A 136 34.93 7.95 5.08
N GLU A 137 35.70 6.95 4.67
CA GLU A 137 37.10 6.74 5.08
C GLU A 137 37.98 7.95 4.72
N HIS A 138 37.84 8.51 3.51
CA HIS A 138 38.59 9.69 3.09
C HIS A 138 38.22 10.93 3.91
N LYS A 139 36.92 11.13 4.20
CA LYS A 139 36.46 12.23 5.06
C LYS A 139 36.95 12.06 6.51
N GLU A 140 36.94 10.83 7.04
CA GLU A 140 37.44 10.52 8.38
C GLU A 140 38.96 10.69 8.46
N GLY A 141 39.71 10.24 7.46
CA GLY A 141 41.16 10.45 7.35
C GLY A 141 41.57 11.94 7.28
N LYS A 142 40.73 12.80 6.66
CA LYS A 142 40.92 14.26 6.67
C LYS A 142 40.51 14.94 7.98
N ARG A 143 39.63 14.35 8.78
CA ARG A 143 39.30 14.86 10.12
C ARG A 143 40.37 14.47 11.14
N ASN A 144 41.00 13.33 10.95
CA ASN A 144 42.02 12.74 11.82
C ASN A 144 43.46 13.17 11.46
N ILE A 145 43.66 14.44 11.06
CA ILE A 145 45.01 14.96 10.72
C ILE A 145 45.95 14.96 11.95
N PHE A 146 45.40 15.05 13.16
CA PHE A 146 46.16 15.18 14.41
C PHE A 146 46.60 13.83 15.01
N THR A 147 45.79 12.76 14.90
CA THR A 147 46.17 11.42 15.41
C THR A 147 47.30 10.77 14.61
N LYS A 148 47.47 11.16 13.34
CA LYS A 148 48.54 10.62 12.48
C LYS A 148 49.95 11.13 12.87
N ARG A 149 50.06 12.17 13.69
CA ARG A 149 51.34 12.75 14.14
C ARG A 149 51.87 12.17 15.46
N GLU A 150 51.07 11.42 16.20
CA GLU A 150 51.44 10.89 17.53
C GLU A 150 52.19 9.53 17.48
N GLY A 151 52.47 9.00 16.28
CA GLY A 151 53.04 7.67 16.09
C GLY A 151 54.52 7.60 15.68
N LYS A 152 55.33 8.62 15.94
CA LYS A 152 56.80 8.57 15.73
C LYS A 152 57.55 9.41 16.75
N TYR A 153 57.89 8.80 17.88
CA TYR A 153 59.20 8.84 18.54
C TYR A 153 59.42 7.51 19.24
#